data_AF-A0AAW2NYH0-F1
#
_entry.id   AF-A0AAW2NYH0-F1
#
_cell.length_a   1.000
_cell.length_b   1.000
_cell.length_c   1.000
_cell.angle_alpha   90.00
_cell.angle_beta   90.00
_cell.angle_gamma   90.00
#
_symmetry.space_group_name_H-M   'P 1'
#
loop_
_entity.id
_entity.type
_entity.pdbx_description
1 polymer ?
#
loop_
_entity_poly.entity_id
_entity_poly.type
_entity_poly.pdbx_seq_one_letter_code
_entity_poly.pdbx_strand_id
1 'polypeptide(L)'
;MASPSTAAGLTIRNRRNPDATPPPSILHLSFDQEGDSFAVGTTHGFMVFNTDPFVRAFHQDFSKNGQGGGVGVVQRIAATNKFAVVGGGVGQELSRDTIVIWDNLVGQFTGELYFGSEVKSVRLRWDRIVAVTMHSVSVYDQKDLDCCMR
;
A
#
# COMPACT_ATOMS: atom_id res chain seq x y z
N MET A 1 -29.16 17.11 -17.81
CA MET A 1 -27.74 16.96 -18.21
C MET A 1 -27.21 15.74 -17.47
N ALA A 2 -26.99 14.62 -18.17
CA ALA A 2 -26.45 13.40 -17.59
C ALA A 2 -24.94 13.36 -17.87
N SER A 3 -24.13 13.23 -16.82
CA SER A 3 -22.68 13.06 -16.90
C SER A 3 -22.32 11.70 -17.52
N PRO A 4 -21.21 11.60 -18.29
CA PRO A 4 -20.84 10.34 -18.93
C PRO A 4 -20.26 9.37 -17.90
N SER A 5 -20.77 8.13 -17.95
CA SER A 5 -20.26 6.97 -17.21
C SER A 5 -18.84 6.65 -17.65
N THR A 6 -17.87 6.83 -16.74
CA THR A 6 -16.48 6.40 -16.92
C THR A 6 -16.43 4.89 -17.07
N ALA A 7 -15.84 4.42 -18.16
CA ALA A 7 -15.70 3.02 -18.53
C ALA A 7 -15.08 2.18 -17.40
N ALA A 8 -15.91 1.38 -16.72
CA ALA A 8 -15.44 0.31 -15.86
C ALA A 8 -14.76 -0.75 -16.76
N GLY A 9 -13.46 -0.98 -16.52
CA GLY A 9 -12.66 -1.95 -17.26
C GLY A 9 -13.31 -3.33 -17.30
N LEU A 10 -13.10 -4.04 -18.42
CA LEU A 10 -13.63 -5.38 -18.67
C LEU A 10 -13.17 -6.37 -17.59
N THR A 11 -13.98 -6.58 -16.55
CA THR A 11 -13.77 -7.69 -15.61
C THR A 11 -14.26 -8.98 -16.26
N ILE A 12 -13.34 -9.87 -16.63
CA ILE A 12 -13.67 -11.24 -17.06
C ILE A 12 -14.27 -11.98 -15.86
N ARG A 13 -15.61 -11.98 -15.73
CA ARG A 13 -16.31 -12.78 -14.71
C ARG A 13 -16.28 -14.25 -15.12
N ASN A 14 -15.84 -15.12 -14.21
CA ASN A 14 -15.87 -16.56 -14.41
C ASN A 14 -17.33 -17.06 -14.41
N ARG A 15 -17.88 -17.40 -15.58
CA ARG A 15 -19.31 -17.78 -15.74
C ARG A 15 -19.72 -19.02 -14.93
N ARG A 16 -18.77 -19.82 -14.44
CA ARG A 16 -19.06 -21.04 -13.65
C ARG A 16 -19.26 -20.78 -12.16
N ASN A 17 -18.87 -19.61 -11.67
CA ASN A 17 -19.11 -19.22 -10.28
C ASN A 17 -19.34 -17.69 -10.20
N PRO A 18 -20.60 -17.23 -10.38
CA PRO A 18 -20.92 -15.80 -10.36
C PRO A 18 -20.72 -15.15 -8.99
N ASP A 19 -20.67 -15.95 -7.92
CA ASP A 19 -20.43 -15.50 -6.54
C ASP A 19 -18.95 -15.52 -6.14
N ALA A 20 -18.05 -15.93 -7.06
CA ALA A 20 -16.62 -15.86 -6.80
C ALA A 20 -16.21 -14.39 -6.63
N THR A 21 -15.63 -14.07 -5.47
CA THR A 21 -15.01 -12.76 -5.25
C THR A 21 -13.98 -12.53 -6.36
N PRO A 22 -14.07 -11.43 -7.12
CA PRO A 22 -13.11 -11.16 -8.17
C PRO A 22 -11.70 -11.08 -7.57
N PRO A 23 -10.67 -11.54 -8.32
CA PRO A 23 -9.31 -11.47 -7.83
C PRO A 23 -8.91 -10.00 -7.56
N PRO A 24 -8.03 -9.75 -6.57
CA PRO A 24 -7.60 -8.38 -6.26
C PRO A 24 -6.96 -7.73 -7.49
N SER A 25 -7.28 -6.46 -7.73
CA SER A 25 -6.60 -5.67 -8.77
C SER A 25 -5.33 -5.03 -8.20
N ILE A 26 -4.29 -4.88 -9.03
CA ILE A 26 -3.04 -4.21 -8.64
C ILE A 26 -3.25 -2.69 -8.68
N LEU A 27 -2.84 -2.01 -7.61
CA LEU A 27 -2.92 -0.56 -7.45
C LEU A 27 -1.53 0.11 -7.45
N HIS A 28 -0.50 -0.59 -6.96
CA HIS A 28 0.84 -0.02 -6.84
C HIS A 28 1.92 -1.09 -6.99
N LEU A 29 3.07 -0.70 -7.54
CA LEU A 29 4.27 -1.51 -7.65
C LEU A 29 5.49 -0.69 -7.26
N SER A 30 6.37 -1.25 -6.45
CA SER A 30 7.62 -0.61 -6.04
C SER A 30 8.69 -1.64 -5.73
N PHE A 31 9.89 -1.44 -6.27
CA PHE A 31 11.08 -2.14 -5.79
C PHE A 31 11.51 -1.54 -4.45
N ASP A 32 12.20 -2.34 -3.63
CA ASP A 32 13.03 -1.78 -2.56
C ASP A 32 14.26 -1.04 -3.14
N GLN A 33 15.14 -0.55 -2.26
CA GLN A 33 16.25 0.31 -2.68
C GLN A 33 17.36 -0.50 -3.37
N GLU A 34 17.39 -1.80 -3.10
CA GLU A 34 18.39 -2.78 -3.50
C GLU A 34 17.96 -3.54 -4.77
N GLY A 35 16.66 -3.56 -5.07
CA GLY A 35 16.08 -4.22 -6.24
C GLY A 35 16.00 -5.74 -6.12
N ASP A 36 16.20 -6.29 -4.92
CA ASP A 36 16.13 -7.73 -4.66
C ASP A 36 14.70 -8.19 -4.31
N SER A 37 13.83 -7.25 -3.97
CA SER A 37 12.41 -7.49 -3.71
C SER A 37 11.55 -6.36 -4.26
N PHE A 38 10.26 -6.64 -4.47
CA PHE A 38 9.28 -5.63 -4.80
C PHE A 38 7.96 -5.87 -4.10
N ALA A 39 7.28 -4.77 -3.76
CA ALA A 39 5.97 -4.77 -3.15
C ALA A 39 4.87 -4.49 -4.18
N VAL A 40 3.73 -5.12 -3.99
CA VAL A 40 2.54 -5.01 -4.83
C VAL A 40 1.37 -4.59 -3.95
N GLY A 41 0.90 -3.34 -4.09
CA GLY A 41 -0.34 -2.88 -3.49
C GLY A 41 -1.53 -3.35 -4.32
N THR A 42 -2.58 -3.81 -3.67
CA THR A 42 -3.78 -4.38 -4.31
C THR A 42 -5.05 -3.77 -3.73
N THR A 43 -6.21 -4.11 -4.31
CA THR A 43 -7.52 -3.72 -3.77
C THR A 43 -7.86 -4.35 -2.43
N HIS A 44 -7.13 -5.38 -1.97
CA HIS A 44 -7.39 -6.09 -0.71
C HIS A 44 -6.25 -6.02 0.30
N GLY A 45 -5.11 -5.42 -0.02
CA GLY A 45 -3.93 -5.45 0.83
C GLY A 45 -2.66 -5.34 0.00
N PHE A 46 -1.58 -5.99 0.42
CA PHE A 46 -0.32 -5.98 -0.34
C PHE A 46 0.45 -7.29 -0.28
N MET A 47 1.34 -7.48 -1.25
CA MET A 47 2.22 -8.63 -1.36
C MET A 47 3.66 -8.18 -1.51
N VAL A 48 4.61 -9.03 -1.15
CA VAL A 48 6.05 -8.83 -1.41
C VAL A 48 6.60 -10.05 -2.11
N PHE A 49 7.37 -9.81 -3.15
CA PHE A 49 8.04 -10.83 -3.94
C PHE A 49 9.54 -10.57 -3.94
N ASN A 50 10.33 -11.63 -3.79
CA ASN A 50 11.75 -11.57 -4.09
C ASN A 50 11.91 -11.67 -5.61
N THR A 51 12.95 -11.03 -6.16
CA THR A 51 13.26 -11.08 -7.59
C THR A 51 14.01 -12.35 -7.96
N ASP A 52 14.92 -12.83 -7.10
CA ASP A 52 15.72 -14.03 -7.32
C ASP A 52 15.96 -14.84 -6.03
N PRO A 53 15.49 -16.10 -5.94
CA PRO A 53 14.51 -16.70 -6.85
C PRO A 53 13.17 -15.96 -6.78
N PHE A 54 12.43 -15.94 -7.89
CA PHE A 54 11.11 -15.32 -7.92
C PHE A 54 10.12 -16.09 -7.02
N VAL A 55 9.86 -15.55 -5.82
CA VAL A 55 8.99 -16.16 -4.82
C VAL A 55 8.19 -15.09 -4.09
N ARG A 56 6.92 -15.38 -3.78
CA ARG A 56 6.12 -14.54 -2.90
C ARG A 56 6.59 -14.73 -1.46
N ALA A 57 7.33 -13.77 -0.95
CA ALA A 57 7.85 -13.77 0.41
C ALA A 57 6.75 -13.47 1.44
N PHE A 58 5.80 -12.60 1.09
CA PHE A 58 4.78 -12.12 2.03
C PHE A 58 3.47 -11.75 1.32
N HIS A 59 2.35 -11.91 2.05
CA HIS A 59 1.03 -11.45 1.64
C HIS A 59 0.24 -11.02 2.87
N GLN A 60 -0.20 -9.77 2.87
CA GLN A 60 -1.12 -9.23 3.86
C GLN A 60 -2.46 -8.91 3.21
N ASP A 61 -3.53 -9.45 3.77
CA ASP A 61 -4.91 -9.13 3.42
C ASP A 61 -5.50 -8.22 4.50
N PHE A 62 -6.10 -7.12 4.07
CA PHE A 62 -6.84 -6.13 4.86
C PHE A 62 -8.32 -6.08 4.43
N SER A 63 -8.76 -6.95 3.53
CA SER A 63 -10.16 -6.99 3.12
C SER A 63 -11.02 -7.61 4.23
N LYS A 64 -12.20 -7.01 4.44
CA LYS A 64 -13.24 -7.59 5.29
C LYS A 64 -14.29 -8.21 4.40
N ASN A 65 -14.48 -9.52 4.52
CA ASN A 65 -15.41 -10.29 3.68
C ASN A 65 -15.15 -10.11 2.17
N GLY A 66 -13.88 -9.96 1.78
CA GLY A 66 -13.49 -9.74 0.38
C GLY A 66 -13.83 -8.35 -0.17
N GLN A 67 -14.02 -7.36 0.71
CA GLN A 67 -14.27 -5.97 0.34
C GLN A 67 -13.33 -5.03 1.10
N GLY A 68 -12.84 -4.00 0.39
CA GLY A 68 -11.98 -2.97 0.97
C GLY A 68 -10.56 -3.44 1.27
N GLY A 69 -9.84 -2.67 2.09
CA GLY A 69 -8.45 -2.98 2.46
C GLY A 69 -7.43 -2.57 1.41
N GLY A 70 -7.82 -1.75 0.43
CA GLY A 70 -6.94 -1.41 -0.68
C GLY A 70 -5.68 -0.69 -0.22
N VAL A 71 -4.54 -1.02 -0.83
CA VAL A 71 -3.24 -0.38 -0.61
C VAL A 71 -2.82 0.33 -1.90
N GLY A 72 -2.85 1.65 -1.88
CA GLY A 72 -2.57 2.52 -3.02
C GLY A 72 -1.11 2.96 -3.13
N VAL A 73 -0.38 2.93 -2.02
CA VAL A 73 1.08 3.08 -2.00
C VAL A 73 1.65 2.08 -1.00
N VAL A 74 2.70 1.39 -1.40
CA VAL A 74 3.48 0.51 -0.52
C VAL A 74 4.96 0.71 -0.82
N GLN A 75 5.81 0.82 0.20
CA GLN A 75 7.25 0.91 0.05
C GLN A 75 7.94 0.21 1.23
N ARG A 76 8.90 -0.68 0.95
CA ARG A 76 9.68 -1.36 1.99
C ARG A 76 10.73 -0.41 2.60
N ILE A 77 10.80 -0.36 3.92
CA ILE A 77 11.77 0.48 4.65
C ILE A 77 13.11 -0.24 4.73
N ALA A 78 14.04 0.12 3.82
CA ALA A 78 15.38 -0.47 3.72
C ALA A 78 15.33 -2.02 3.73
N ALA A 79 16.36 -2.68 4.27
CA ALA A 79 16.42 -4.13 4.45
C ALA A 79 15.55 -4.67 5.62
N THR A 80 14.56 -3.91 6.13
CA THR A 80 13.75 -4.31 7.28
C THR A 80 12.50 -5.10 6.88
N ASN A 81 11.72 -5.54 7.88
CA ASN A 81 10.39 -6.12 7.72
C ASN A 81 9.26 -5.10 7.90
N LYS A 82 9.57 -3.80 7.78
CA LYS A 82 8.60 -2.71 7.90
C LYS A 82 8.26 -2.11 6.55
N PHE A 83 7.00 -1.71 6.40
CA PHE A 83 6.47 -1.15 5.16
C PHE A 83 5.74 0.16 5.45
N ALA A 84 6.04 1.18 4.66
CA ALA A 84 5.22 2.39 4.59
C ALA A 84 4.03 2.12 3.66
N VAL A 85 2.81 2.29 4.16
CA VAL A 85 1.56 1.94 3.49
C VAL A 85 0.63 3.14 3.46
N VAL A 86 -0.05 3.36 2.33
CA VAL A 86 -1.14 4.34 2.18
C VAL A 86 -2.34 3.63 1.57
N GLY A 87 -3.54 3.97 2.03
CA GLY A 87 -4.79 3.39 1.55
C GLY A 87 -5.05 3.66 0.07
N GLY A 88 -5.61 2.66 -0.61
CA GLY A 88 -6.08 2.73 -2.00
C GLY A 88 -7.45 3.38 -2.14
N GLY A 89 -8.07 3.79 -1.03
CA GLY A 89 -9.41 4.41 -0.94
C GLY A 89 -10.59 3.52 -1.33
N VAL A 90 -10.37 2.20 -1.38
CA VAL A 90 -11.46 1.23 -1.39
C VAL A 90 -11.57 0.67 0.03
N GLY A 91 -12.63 1.06 0.74
CA GLY A 91 -12.84 0.74 2.16
C GLY A 91 -12.28 1.80 3.13
N GLN A 92 -12.72 1.74 4.40
CA GLN A 92 -12.32 2.69 5.47
C GLN A 92 -11.12 2.19 6.30
N GLU A 93 -10.52 1.04 5.95
CA GLU A 93 -9.42 0.41 6.70
C GLU A 93 -8.15 1.26 6.71
N LEU A 94 -7.85 1.92 5.59
CA LEU A 94 -6.62 2.69 5.39
C LEU A 94 -6.95 4.01 4.71
N SER A 95 -6.44 5.11 5.28
CA SER A 95 -6.63 6.44 4.71
C SER A 95 -5.66 6.73 3.57
N ARG A 96 -6.06 7.65 2.68
CA ARG A 96 -5.25 8.14 1.55
C ARG A 96 -4.30 9.27 1.92
N ASP A 97 -4.54 9.94 3.04
CA ASP A 97 -3.77 11.10 3.53
C ASP A 97 -2.85 10.77 4.71
N THR A 98 -2.78 9.50 5.09
CA THR A 98 -1.93 9.01 6.18
C THR A 98 -0.99 7.94 5.65
N ILE A 99 0.30 8.10 5.95
CA ILE A 99 1.27 7.00 5.83
C ILE A 99 1.23 6.22 7.14
N VAL A 100 0.93 4.93 7.08
CA VAL A 100 1.00 4.03 8.23
C VAL A 100 2.16 3.05 8.07
N ILE A 101 2.77 2.64 9.19
CA ILE A 101 3.90 1.72 9.21
C ILE A 101 3.43 0.34 9.62
N TRP A 102 3.43 -0.60 8.67
CA TRP A 102 3.17 -2.00 8.95
C TRP A 102 4.47 -2.69 9.36
N ASP A 103 4.50 -3.30 10.55
CA ASP A 103 5.59 -4.18 10.96
C ASP A 103 5.18 -5.63 10.73
N ASN A 104 5.82 -6.31 9.78
CA ASN A 104 5.51 -7.70 9.46
C ASN A 104 5.96 -8.69 10.55
N LEU A 105 6.97 -8.35 11.36
CA LEU A 105 7.38 -9.24 12.45
C LEU A 105 6.33 -9.31 13.55
N VAL A 106 5.66 -8.19 13.82
CA VAL A 106 4.62 -8.09 14.86
C VAL A 106 3.22 -8.32 14.29
N GLY A 107 3.02 -8.06 13.00
CA GLY A 107 1.73 -8.21 12.32
C GLY A 107 0.73 -7.10 12.67
N GLN A 108 1.22 -5.89 12.91
CA GLN A 108 0.37 -4.74 13.26
C GLN A 108 0.96 -3.41 12.78
N PHE A 109 0.13 -2.36 12.82
CA PHE A 109 0.58 -1.00 12.59
C PHE A 109 1.35 -0.47 13.78
N THR A 110 2.48 0.19 13.50
CA THR A 110 3.44 0.65 14.50
C THR A 110 3.69 2.15 14.41
N GLY A 111 2.95 2.91 13.62
CA GLY A 111 3.12 4.36 13.57
C GLY A 111 2.42 4.97 12.37
N GLU A 112 2.23 6.28 12.42
CA GLU A 112 1.54 7.02 11.37
C GLU A 112 2.07 8.45 11.19
N LEU A 113 1.93 8.98 9.97
CA LEU A 113 2.19 10.37 9.61
C LEU A 113 1.00 10.90 8.80
N TYR A 114 0.38 11.97 9.29
CA TYR A 114 -0.80 12.60 8.66
C TYR A 114 -0.42 13.81 7.80
N PHE A 115 -1.01 13.91 6.60
CA PHE A 115 -0.66 14.94 5.61
C PHE A 115 -1.80 15.88 5.21
N GLY A 116 -3.04 15.64 5.66
CA GLY A 116 -4.21 16.47 5.32
C GLY A 116 -4.62 16.46 3.85
N SER A 117 -3.89 15.76 2.99
CA SER A 117 -4.14 15.60 1.57
C SER A 117 -3.58 14.26 1.09
N GLU A 118 -4.10 13.77 -0.03
CA GLU A 118 -3.72 12.47 -0.57
C GLU A 118 -2.21 12.36 -0.81
N VAL A 119 -1.60 11.35 -0.19
CA VAL A 119 -0.21 10.98 -0.41
C VAL A 119 -0.12 10.25 -1.74
N LYS A 120 0.56 10.86 -2.70
CA LYS A 120 0.73 10.35 -4.06
C LYS A 120 1.92 9.40 -4.17
N SER A 121 2.94 9.58 -3.34
CA SER A 121 4.10 8.71 -3.34
C SER A 121 4.85 8.75 -2.02
N VAL A 122 5.53 7.66 -1.71
CA VAL A 122 6.49 7.56 -0.61
C VAL A 122 7.83 7.13 -1.21
N ARG A 123 8.90 7.83 -0.83
CA ARG A 123 10.28 7.44 -1.12
C ARG A 123 11.04 7.33 0.19
N LEU A 124 11.92 6.34 0.25
CA LEU A 124 12.63 6.01 1.47
C LEU A 124 14.13 6.06 1.19
N ARG A 125 14.86 6.51 2.19
CA ARG A 125 16.30 6.37 2.35
C ARG A 125 16.53 5.75 3.73
N TRP A 126 17.72 5.22 3.97
CA TRP A 126 18.10 4.60 5.24
C TRP A 126 17.82 5.45 6.50
N ASP A 127 17.72 6.78 6.40
CA ASP A 127 17.43 7.70 7.51
C ASP A 127 16.23 8.62 7.25
N ARG A 128 15.60 8.57 6.06
CA ARG A 128 14.59 9.55 5.65
C ARG A 128 13.35 8.92 5.06
N ILE A 129 12.23 9.58 5.33
CA ILE A 129 10.94 9.31 4.71
C ILE A 129 10.55 10.56 3.94
N VAL A 130 10.32 10.39 2.66
CA VAL A 130 9.87 11.47 1.77
C VAL A 130 8.43 11.17 1.38
N ALA A 131 7.52 12.02 1.82
CA ALA A 131 6.11 11.97 1.47
C ALA A 131 5.81 13.01 0.39
N VAL A 132 5.19 12.58 -0.69
CA VAL A 132 4.81 13.45 -1.82
C VAL A 132 3.30 13.58 -1.85
N THR A 133 2.81 14.81 -1.72
CA THR A 133 1.40 15.15 -1.96
C THR A 133 1.28 15.92 -3.28
N MET A 134 0.07 16.37 -3.64
CA MET A 134 -0.14 17.19 -4.84
C MET A 134 0.62 18.53 -4.79
N HIS A 135 0.79 19.12 -3.60
CA HIS A 135 1.27 20.49 -3.44
C HIS A 135 2.54 20.62 -2.59
N SER A 136 3.03 19.52 -2.01
CA SER A 136 4.21 19.54 -1.16
C SER A 136 5.02 18.25 -1.23
N VAL A 137 6.30 18.38 -0.95
CA VAL A 137 7.20 17.27 -0.64
C VAL A 137 7.71 17.49 0.77
N SER A 138 7.35 16.58 1.67
CA SER A 138 7.74 16.63 3.09
C SER A 138 8.78 15.56 3.38
N VAL A 139 9.84 15.93 4.13
CA VAL A 139 10.94 15.03 4.48
C VAL A 139 10.99 14.88 6.00
N TYR A 140 10.97 13.64 6.47
CA TYR A 140 11.01 13.26 7.88
C TYR A 140 12.24 12.40 8.15
N ASP A 141 12.73 12.43 9.38
CA ASP A 141 13.66 11.44 9.89
C ASP A 141 12.93 10.12 10.13
N GLN A 142 13.59 8.98 9.92
CA GLN A 142 13.00 7.68 10.25
C GLN A 142 12.59 7.58 11.73
N LYS A 143 13.27 8.32 12.61
CA LYS A 143 12.94 8.44 14.05
C LYS A 143 11.61 9.14 14.31
N ASP A 144 11.11 9.94 13.38
CA ASP A 144 9.82 10.61 13.53
C ASP A 144 8.67 9.59 13.57
N LEU A 145 8.89 8.39 13.00
CA LEU A 145 7.98 7.25 13.18
C LEU A 145 7.98 6.70 14.60
N ASP A 146 9.13 6.73 15.27
CA ASP A 146 9.26 6.24 16.65
C ASP A 146 8.68 7.21 17.67
N CYS A 147 8.65 8.51 17.36
CA CYS A 147 8.12 9.52 18.28
C CYS A 147 6.59 9.63 18.25
N CYS A 148 5.94 9.22 17.16
CA CYS A 148 4.48 9.04 17.10
C CYS A 148 3.98 7.72 17.75
N MET A 149 4.89 6.88 18.28
CA MET A 149 4.57 5.66 19.05
C MET A 149 4.41 5.88 20.56
N ARG A 150 4.36 7.13 21.05
CA ARG A 150 4.15 7.44 22.48
C ARG A 150 2.77 8.02 22.75
#